data_AF-A0A7S4CHB5-F1
#
_entry.id   AF-A0A7S4CHB5-F1
#
_cell.length_a   1.000
_cell.length_b   1.000
_cell.length_c   1.000
_cell.angle_alpha   90.00
_cell.angle_beta   90.00
_cell.angle_gamma   90.00
#
_symmetry.space_group_name_H-M   'P 1'
#
loop_
_entity.id
_entity.type
_entity.pdbx_description
1 polymer ?
#
loop_
_entity_poly.entity_id
_entity_poly.type
_entity_poly.pdbx_seq_one_letter_code
_entity_poly.pdbx_strand_id
1 'polypeptide(L)'
;VIYRQTAAKFFHPLSYSIAHTVVDIPMSVLEVVLFCSIVYWMVGLSPVFFDFVMFMLTIFLTKQAMNSFFKVIGVLSPNDIVGQSGAAILLLILMLQNGYIIAEDDIQPWWVWAYWFNPLQYG
;
A
#
# COMPACT_ATOMS: atom_id res chain seq x y z
N VAL A 1 -23.82 -6.64 2.15
CA VAL A 1 -24.02 -7.82 3.03
C VAL A 1 -23.57 -7.55 4.47
N ILE A 2 -22.37 -7.01 4.70
CA ILE A 2 -21.82 -6.67 6.03
C ILE A 2 -22.73 -5.72 6.83
N TYR A 3 -23.25 -4.64 6.22
CA TYR A 3 -24.16 -3.70 6.91
C TYR A 3 -25.38 -4.37 7.55
N ARG A 4 -25.91 -5.44 6.96
CA ARG A 4 -27.04 -6.20 7.52
C ARG A 4 -26.61 -7.10 8.69
N GLN A 5 -25.41 -7.67 8.64
CA GLN A 5 -24.87 -8.52 9.71
C GLN A 5 -24.42 -7.70 10.93
N THR A 6 -23.89 -6.50 10.72
CA THR A 6 -23.53 -5.56 11.79
C THR A 6 -24.77 -4.95 12.46
N ALA A 7 -25.82 -4.62 11.68
CA ALA A 7 -27.10 -4.16 12.21
C ALA A 7 -27.82 -5.22 13.06
N ALA A 8 -27.61 -6.50 12.75
CA ALA A 8 -28.10 -7.63 13.52
C ALA A 8 -27.18 -8.01 14.72
N LYS A 9 -26.15 -7.22 15.03
CA LYS A 9 -25.21 -7.39 16.16
C LYS A 9 -24.48 -8.74 16.24
N PHE A 10 -24.37 -9.50 15.15
CA PHE A 10 -23.69 -10.80 15.18
C PHE A 10 -22.19 -10.68 15.47
N PHE A 11 -21.52 -9.63 14.96
CA PHE A 11 -20.08 -9.38 15.17
C PHE A 11 -19.77 -7.89 15.24
N HIS A 12 -18.75 -7.51 16.03
CA HIS A 12 -18.21 -6.16 16.01
C HIS A 12 -17.44 -5.92 14.70
N PRO A 13 -17.64 -4.80 13.99
CA PRO A 13 -17.04 -4.55 12.67
C PRO A 13 -15.49 -4.58 12.70
N LEU A 14 -14.88 -4.23 13.84
CA LEU A 14 -13.43 -4.37 14.03
C LEU A 14 -12.97 -5.83 13.99
N SER A 15 -13.72 -6.75 14.58
CA SER A 15 -13.35 -8.18 14.61
C SER A 15 -13.34 -8.78 13.21
N TYR A 16 -14.28 -8.36 12.36
CA TYR A 16 -14.34 -8.80 10.97
C TYR A 16 -13.19 -8.22 10.13
N SER A 17 -12.89 -6.93 10.29
CA SER A 17 -11.78 -6.28 9.59
C SER A 17 -10.42 -6.88 9.95
N ILE A 18 -10.21 -7.21 11.23
CA ILE A 18 -8.99 -7.89 11.70
C ILE A 18 -8.88 -9.28 11.09
N ALA A 19 -9.96 -10.09 11.13
CA ALA A 19 -9.95 -11.42 10.55
C ALA A 19 -9.62 -11.41 9.04
N HIS A 20 -10.20 -10.48 8.29
CA HIS A 20 -9.90 -10.30 6.88
C HIS A 20 -8.44 -9.90 6.65
N THR A 21 -7.91 -8.98 7.46
CA THR A 21 -6.51 -8.54 7.34
C THR A 21 -5.54 -9.68 7.64
N VAL A 22 -5.83 -10.54 8.62
CA VAL A 22 -5.01 -11.71 8.96
C VAL A 22 -4.95 -12.71 7.80
N VAL A 23 -6.05 -12.90 7.08
CA VAL A 23 -6.09 -13.81 5.91
C VAL A 23 -5.34 -13.22 4.71
N ASP A 24 -5.32 -11.89 4.55
CA ASP A 24 -4.61 -11.23 3.46
C ASP A 24 -3.07 -11.24 3.61
N ILE A 25 -2.57 -11.23 4.85
CA ILE A 25 -1.12 -11.19 5.16
C ILE A 25 -0.32 -12.36 4.54
N PRO A 26 -0.69 -13.64 4.70
CA PRO A 26 0.10 -14.74 4.14
C PRO A 26 0.19 -14.67 2.61
N MET A 27 -0.90 -14.26 1.94
CA MET A 27 -0.86 -14.06 0.49
C MET A 27 0.03 -12.89 0.09
N SER A 28 -0.01 -11.78 0.84
CA SER A 28 0.84 -10.63 0.55
C SER A 28 2.33 -10.94 0.73
N VAL A 29 2.69 -11.76 1.73
CA VAL A 29 4.07 -12.22 1.95
C VAL A 29 4.56 -13.06 0.77
N LEU A 30 3.77 -14.03 0.30
CA LEU A 30 4.15 -14.88 -0.84
C LEU A 30 4.41 -14.07 -2.10
N GLU A 31 3.55 -13.10 -2.40
CA GLU A 31 3.69 -12.21 -3.55
C GLU A 31 5.00 -11.40 -3.48
N VAL A 32 5.30 -10.81 -2.31
CA VAL A 32 6.52 -10.01 -2.12
C VAL A 32 7.78 -10.88 -2.18
N VAL A 33 7.76 -12.08 -1.58
CA VAL A 33 8.90 -13.01 -1.65
C VAL A 33 9.21 -13.40 -3.09
N LEU A 34 8.18 -13.74 -3.88
CA LEU A 34 8.35 -14.08 -5.29
C LEU A 34 8.90 -12.88 -6.08
N PHE A 35 8.33 -11.70 -5.91
CA PHE A 35 8.77 -10.49 -6.60
C PHE A 35 10.21 -10.10 -6.24
N CYS A 36 10.54 -10.00 -4.94
CA CYS A 36 11.86 -9.61 -4.48
C CYS A 36 12.93 -10.63 -4.88
N SER A 37 12.62 -11.94 -4.83
CA SER A 37 13.56 -12.96 -5.27
C SER A 37 13.96 -12.78 -6.73
N ILE A 38 13.01 -12.53 -7.63
CA ILE A 38 13.30 -12.35 -9.06
C ILE A 38 14.07 -11.04 -9.30
N VAL A 39 13.55 -9.92 -8.79
CA VAL A 39 14.09 -8.58 -9.08
C VAL A 39 15.50 -8.40 -8.51
N TYR A 40 15.75 -8.87 -7.28
CA TYR A 40 17.05 -8.69 -6.63
C TYR A 40 18.20 -9.33 -7.42
N TRP A 41 17.97 -10.57 -7.89
CA TRP A 41 18.95 -11.29 -8.71
C TRP A 41 19.05 -10.72 -10.13
N MET A 42 17.96 -10.18 -10.69
CA MET A 42 17.97 -9.56 -12.02
C MET A 42 18.76 -8.25 -12.08
N VAL A 43 18.66 -7.41 -11.04
CA VAL A 43 19.36 -6.11 -10.99
C VAL A 43 20.84 -6.29 -10.60
N GLY A 44 21.20 -7.42 -9.97
CA GLY A 44 22.57 -7.71 -9.57
C GLY A 44 23.02 -6.91 -8.34
N LEU A 45 22.17 -6.84 -7.32
CA LEU A 45 22.50 -6.18 -6.04
C LEU A 45 23.56 -6.96 -5.23
N SER A 46 24.01 -6.36 -4.13
CA SER A 46 24.93 -6.96 -3.14
C SER A 46 24.59 -8.43 -2.85
N PRO A 47 25.55 -9.37 -2.81
CA PRO A 47 25.27 -10.77 -2.51
C PRO A 47 25.11 -11.07 -1.01
N VAL A 48 25.00 -10.05 -0.16
CA VAL A 48 24.89 -10.21 1.30
C VAL A 48 23.45 -10.55 1.69
N PHE A 49 23.27 -11.66 2.41
CA PHE A 49 21.93 -12.12 2.84
C PHE A 49 21.16 -11.07 3.66
N PHE A 50 21.86 -10.32 4.52
CA PHE A 50 21.25 -9.27 5.33
C PHE A 50 20.65 -8.15 4.46
N ASP A 51 21.35 -7.73 3.41
CA ASP A 51 20.88 -6.69 2.48
C ASP A 51 19.64 -7.15 1.70
N PHE A 52 19.59 -8.44 1.33
CA PHE A 52 18.40 -9.03 0.71
C PHE A 52 17.18 -9.01 1.64
N VAL A 53 17.37 -9.39 2.91
CA VAL A 53 16.29 -9.38 3.91
C VAL A 53 15.81 -7.95 4.18
N MET A 54 16.74 -6.99 4.29
CA MET A 54 16.41 -5.57 4.47
C MET A 54 15.59 -5.04 3.28
N PHE A 55 16.03 -5.34 2.06
CA PHE A 55 15.31 -4.98 0.83
C PHE A 55 13.90 -5.58 0.80
N MET A 56 13.78 -6.88 1.07
CA MET A 56 12.49 -7.57 1.11
C MET A 56 11.55 -6.96 2.16
N LEU A 57 12.07 -6.62 3.35
CA LEU A 57 11.30 -6.03 4.44
C LEU A 57 10.79 -4.64 4.06
N THR A 58 11.64 -3.78 3.49
CA THR A 58 11.26 -2.45 3.03
C THR A 58 10.14 -2.53 1.99
N ILE A 59 10.30 -3.37 0.96
CA ILE A 59 9.26 -3.56 -0.08
C ILE A 59 7.96 -4.10 0.53
N PHE A 60 8.05 -5.06 1.46
CA PHE A 60 6.89 -5.62 2.14
C PHE A 60 6.10 -4.55 2.91
N LEU A 61 6.79 -3.72 3.71
CA LEU A 61 6.16 -2.66 4.49
C LEU A 61 5.52 -1.60 3.60
N THR A 62 6.22 -1.15 2.55
CA THR A 62 5.69 -0.16 1.60
C THR A 62 4.45 -0.70 0.88
N LYS A 63 4.48 -1.96 0.45
CA LYS A 63 3.32 -2.64 -0.15
C LYS A 63 2.13 -2.71 0.80
N GLN A 64 2.36 -3.05 2.06
CA GLN A 64 1.31 -3.15 3.07
C GLN A 64 0.71 -1.77 3.43
N ALA A 65 1.55 -0.74 3.51
CA ALA A 65 1.12 0.64 3.73
C ALA A 65 0.21 1.12 2.59
N MET A 66 0.61 0.87 1.34
CA MET A 66 -0.17 1.20 0.15
C MET A 66 -1.53 0.51 0.10
N ASN A 67 -1.55 -0.80 0.39
CA ASN A 67 -2.77 -1.59 0.39
C ASN A 67 -3.75 -1.05 1.45
N SER A 68 -3.24 -0.67 2.62
CA SER A 68 -4.04 -0.06 3.68
C SER A 68 -4.61 1.30 3.26
N PHE A 69 -3.79 2.13 2.60
CA PHE A 69 -4.23 3.42 2.06
C PHE A 69 -5.37 3.27 1.03
N PHE A 70 -5.22 2.36 0.06
CA PHE A 70 -6.28 2.09 -0.92
C PHE A 70 -7.53 1.47 -0.30
N LYS A 71 -7.40 0.62 0.71
CA LYS A 71 -8.55 0.07 1.46
C LYS A 71 -9.37 1.18 2.13
N VAL A 72 -8.73 2.21 2.70
CA VAL A 72 -9.45 3.35 3.29
C VAL A 72 -10.26 4.10 2.23
N ILE A 73 -9.68 4.35 1.06
CA ILE A 73 -10.37 5.00 -0.07
C ILE A 73 -11.54 4.14 -0.56
N GLY A 74 -11.35 2.82 -0.64
CA GLY A 74 -12.40 1.87 -1.02
C GLY A 74 -13.58 1.91 -0.05
N VAL A 75 -13.33 1.98 1.26
CA VAL A 75 -14.39 2.05 2.29
C VAL A 75 -15.13 3.39 2.26
N LEU A 76 -14.46 4.49 1.91
CA LEU A 76 -15.08 5.81 1.74
C LEU A 76 -15.92 5.90 0.46
N SER A 77 -15.75 4.98 -0.48
CA SER A 77 -16.38 5.03 -1.78
C SER A 77 -17.79 4.40 -1.75
N PRO A 78 -18.81 5.03 -2.35
CA PRO A 78 -20.18 4.48 -2.37
C PRO A 78 -20.34 3.24 -3.25
N ASN A 79 -19.45 3.06 -4.24
CA ASN A 79 -19.52 2.00 -5.24
C ASN A 79 -18.11 1.58 -5.66
N ASP A 80 -17.92 0.29 -5.95
CA ASP A 80 -16.61 -0.30 -6.25
C ASP A 80 -15.97 0.32 -7.50
N ILE A 81 -16.78 0.61 -8.52
CA ILE A 81 -16.32 1.27 -9.76
C ILE A 81 -15.76 2.66 -9.47
N VAL A 82 -16.46 3.43 -8.64
CA VAL A 82 -16.05 4.80 -8.27
C VAL A 82 -14.79 4.73 -7.39
N GLY A 83 -14.72 3.77 -6.47
CA GLY A 83 -13.56 3.56 -5.62
C GLY A 83 -12.31 3.20 -6.40
N GLN A 84 -12.42 2.29 -7.38
CA GLN A 84 -11.31 1.92 -8.23
C GLN A 84 -10.84 3.07 -9.13
N SER A 85 -11.77 3.84 -9.68
CA SER A 85 -11.45 5.03 -10.49
C SER A 85 -10.76 6.11 -9.65
N GLY A 86 -11.28 6.37 -8.44
CA GLY A 86 -10.69 7.33 -7.50
C GLY A 86 -9.30 6.89 -7.02
N ALA A 87 -9.13 5.60 -6.73
CA ALA A 87 -7.83 5.03 -6.37
C ALA A 87 -6.80 5.18 -7.51
N ALA A 88 -7.20 4.96 -8.76
CA ALA A 88 -6.31 5.16 -9.92
C ALA A 88 -5.85 6.62 -10.06
N ILE A 89 -6.76 7.59 -9.89
CA ILE A 89 -6.42 9.02 -9.91
C ILE A 89 -5.47 9.37 -8.76
N LEU A 90 -5.75 8.88 -7.55
CA LEU A 90 -4.90 9.12 -6.39
C LEU A 90 -3.52 8.50 -6.56
N LEU A 91 -3.44 7.29 -7.14
CA LEU A 91 -2.16 6.64 -7.46
C LEU A 91 -1.34 7.49 -8.43
N LEU A 92 -1.95 8.09 -9.46
CA LEU A 92 -1.24 9.00 -10.38
C LEU A 92 -0.67 10.22 -9.66
N ILE A 93 -1.43 10.82 -8.73
CA ILE A 93 -0.97 11.95 -7.93
C ILE A 93 0.22 11.54 -7.04
N LEU A 94 0.12 10.39 -6.37
CA LEU A 94 1.20 9.85 -5.53
C LEU A 94 2.45 9.51 -6.36
N MET A 95 2.31 9.00 -7.58
CA MET A 95 3.45 8.74 -8.46
C MET A 95 4.15 10.04 -8.88
N LEU A 96 3.39 11.10 -9.17
CA LEU A 96 3.95 12.40 -9.52
C LEU A 96 4.78 13.00 -8.37
N GLN A 97 4.31 12.82 -7.14
CA GLN A 97 4.95 13.32 -5.92
C GLN A 97 5.95 12.32 -5.30
N ASN A 98 6.38 11.28 -6.02
CA ASN A 98 7.26 10.28 -5.40
C ASN A 98 8.73 10.71 -5.30
N GLY A 99 9.08 11.95 -5.65
CA GLY A 99 10.45 12.47 -5.62
C GLY A 99 11.31 12.08 -6.83
N TYR A 100 10.84 11.13 -7.66
CA TYR A 100 11.54 10.73 -8.90
C TYR A 100 11.18 11.60 -10.11
N ILE A 101 9.90 11.95 -10.28
CA ILE A 101 9.43 12.74 -11.43
C ILE A 101 9.57 14.25 -11.15
N ILE A 102 9.23 14.68 -9.93
CA ILE A 102 9.42 16.05 -9.45
C ILE A 102 10.37 15.96 -8.26
N ALA A 103 11.48 16.70 -8.32
CA ALA A 103 12.42 16.81 -7.20
C ALA A 103 11.72 17.44 -5.99
N GLU A 104 12.04 16.96 -4.78
CA GLU A 104 11.42 17.44 -3.53
C GLU A 104 11.48 18.96 -3.39
N ASP A 105 12.59 19.57 -3.83
CA ASP A 105 12.85 21.01 -3.74
C ASP A 105 11.94 21.87 -4.66
N ASP A 106 11.35 21.28 -5.70
CA ASP A 106 10.47 21.98 -6.65
C ASP A 106 8.98 21.88 -6.28
N ILE A 107 8.63 21.15 -5.20
CA ILE A 107 7.25 21.02 -4.75
C ILE A 107 6.80 22.31 -4.06
N GLN A 108 5.68 22.89 -4.49
CA GLN A 108 5.19 24.11 -3.85
C GLN A 108 4.87 23.89 -2.36
N PRO A 109 5.20 24.84 -1.45
CA PRO A 109 5.14 24.64 0.00
C PRO A 109 3.77 24.20 0.54
N TRP A 110 2.69 24.61 -0.12
CA TRP A 110 1.32 24.26 0.28
C TRP A 110 0.88 22.84 -0.12
N TRP A 111 1.68 22.13 -0.93
CA TRP A 111 1.42 20.75 -1.40
C TRP A 111 2.40 19.73 -0.84
N VAL A 112 3.40 20.17 -0.07
CA VAL A 112 4.43 19.34 0.57
C VAL A 112 3.83 18.32 1.55
N TRP A 113 2.69 18.59 2.17
CA TRP A 113 2.05 17.63 3.09
C TRP A 113 1.65 16.31 2.39
N ALA A 114 1.31 16.35 1.11
CA ALA A 114 0.94 15.17 0.33
C ALA A 114 2.16 14.31 -0.02
N TYR A 115 3.34 14.92 -0.11
CA TYR A 115 4.63 14.24 -0.21
C TYR A 115 4.89 13.38 1.03
N TRP A 116 4.85 13.99 2.22
CA TRP A 116 5.06 13.27 3.49
C TRP A 116 4.05 12.15 3.76
N PHE A 117 2.82 12.29 3.24
CA PHE A 117 1.78 11.26 3.41
C PHE A 117 1.97 10.07 2.46
N ASN A 118 2.80 10.20 1.42
CA ASN A 118 2.95 9.20 0.38
C ASN A 118 3.82 8.02 0.84
N PRO A 119 3.25 6.82 1.05
CA PRO A 119 4.03 5.66 1.49
C PRO A 119 5.05 5.21 0.44
N LEU A 120 4.86 5.53 -0.85
CA LEU A 120 5.83 5.20 -1.91
C LEU A 120 7.17 5.90 -1.71
N GLN A 121 7.23 7.03 -1.01
CA GLN A 121 8.47 7.80 -0.86
C GLN A 121 9.46 7.12 0.09
N TYR A 122 8.95 6.31 1.01
CA TYR A 122 9.76 5.72 2.09
C TYR A 122 10.31 4.32 1.77
N GLY A 123 9.99 3.77 0.59
CA GLY A 123 10.43 2.45 0.14
C GLY A 123 11.54 2.53 -0.89
#